data_AF-A0A1A6HUM6-F1
#
_entry.id   AF-A0A1A6HUM6-F1
#
_cell.length_a   1.000
_cell.length_b   1.000
_cell.length_c   1.000
_cell.angle_alpha   90.00
_cell.angle_beta   90.00
_cell.angle_gamma   90.00
#
_symmetry.space_group_name_H-M   'P 1'
#
loop_
_entity.id
_entity.type
_entity.pdbx_description
1 polymer ?
#
loop_
_entity_poly.entity_id
_entity_poly.type
_entity_poly.pdbx_seq_one_letter_code
_entity_poly.pdbx_strand_id
1 'polypeptide(L)'
;NKYKAEILKKLEHQRLIEAERKRIAQMRQQQLESEQFLFFEDQLKKQELARGQMRGQDSPVLSEQTDGSGLSCFSTHQNNSLRNVFADQPHKSDGNDFADHSPPVNRALKPVATLSAVQNLVVEGLRCVVLSRDLCHKFLLLAESNTVRGIETCGILCGKL
;
A
#
# COMPACT_ATOMS: atom_id res chain seq x y z
N ASN A 1 -43.95 38.55 -29.81
CA ASN A 1 -44.02 38.77 -28.35
C ASN A 1 -42.58 38.98 -27.83
N LYS A 2 -42.09 40.23 -27.85
CA LYS A 2 -40.66 40.59 -27.73
C LYS A 2 -40.07 40.32 -26.33
N TYR A 3 -40.88 40.52 -25.30
CA TYR A 3 -40.50 40.32 -23.90
C TYR A 3 -40.13 38.87 -23.57
N LYS A 4 -40.88 37.88 -24.09
CA LYS A 4 -40.58 36.46 -23.89
C LYS A 4 -39.23 36.05 -24.49
N ALA A 5 -38.86 36.63 -25.64
CA ALA A 5 -37.58 36.34 -26.30
C ALA A 5 -36.38 36.92 -25.51
N GLU A 6 -36.54 38.10 -24.90
CA GLU A 6 -35.48 38.67 -24.04
C GLU A 6 -35.25 37.86 -22.76
N ILE A 7 -36.32 37.34 -22.15
CA ILE A 7 -36.20 36.46 -20.97
C ILE A 7 -35.44 35.17 -21.33
N LEU A 8 -35.78 34.54 -22.45
CA LEU A 8 -35.10 33.31 -22.90
C LEU A 8 -33.61 33.55 -23.16
N LYS A 9 -33.25 34.67 -23.81
CA LYS A 9 -31.84 35.05 -24.03
C LYS A 9 -31.08 35.26 -22.72
N LYS A 10 -31.71 35.90 -21.72
CA LYS A 10 -31.09 36.08 -20.39
C LYS A 10 -30.88 34.75 -19.67
N LEU A 11 -31.85 33.83 -19.77
CA LEU A 11 -31.76 32.50 -19.17
C LEU A 11 -30.63 31.68 -19.80
N GLU A 12 -30.53 31.71 -21.13
CA GLU A 12 -29.46 31.02 -21.87
C GLU A 12 -28.08 31.58 -21.51
N HIS A 13 -27.95 32.90 -21.46
CA HIS A 13 -26.72 33.56 -21.04
C HIS A 13 -26.31 33.19 -19.61
N GLN A 14 -27.27 33.15 -18.68
CA GLN A 14 -27.03 32.73 -17.30
C GLN A 14 -26.54 31.28 -17.23
N ARG A 15 -27.14 30.37 -18.02
CA ARG A 15 -26.69 28.98 -18.12
C ARG A 15 -25.25 28.86 -18.62
N LEU A 16 -24.85 29.65 -19.60
CA LEU A 16 -23.48 29.66 -20.10
C LEU A 16 -22.48 30.12 -19.03
N ILE A 17 -22.82 31.16 -18.26
CA ILE A 17 -21.98 31.63 -17.15
C ILE A 17 -21.84 30.56 -16.07
N GLU A 18 -22.93 29.90 -15.70
CA GLU A 18 -22.92 28.84 -14.68
C GLU A 18 -22.11 27.62 -15.13
N ALA A 19 -22.25 27.23 -16.41
CA ALA A 19 -21.46 26.15 -16.99
C ALA A 19 -19.96 26.46 -16.94
N GLU A 20 -19.56 27.67 -17.33
CA GLU A 20 -18.15 28.08 -17.31
C GLU A 20 -17.61 28.20 -15.88
N ARG A 21 -18.40 28.74 -14.94
CA ARG A 21 -18.03 28.75 -13.51
C ARG A 21 -17.77 27.35 -12.98
N LYS A 22 -18.64 26.39 -13.30
CA LYS A 22 -18.49 24.99 -12.88
C LYS A 22 -17.24 24.36 -13.48
N ARG A 23 -16.97 24.61 -14.76
CA ARG A 23 -15.76 24.14 -15.45
C ARG A 23 -14.49 24.68 -14.79
N ILE A 24 -14.43 25.97 -14.48
CA ILE A 24 -13.28 26.60 -13.83
C ILE A 24 -13.08 26.04 -12.42
N ALA A 25 -14.16 25.87 -11.64
CA ALA A 25 -14.09 25.30 -10.30
C ALA A 25 -13.52 23.88 -10.32
N GLN A 26 -14.01 23.03 -11.24
CA GLN A 26 -13.51 21.67 -11.41
C GLN A 26 -12.04 21.63 -11.83
N MET A 27 -11.64 22.49 -12.77
CA MET A 27 -10.25 22.58 -13.23
C MET A 27 -9.31 22.98 -12.09
N ARG A 28 -9.69 23.99 -11.28
CA ARG A 28 -8.90 24.40 -10.11
C ARG A 28 -8.80 23.30 -9.07
N GLN A 29 -9.87 22.57 -8.82
CA GLN A 29 -9.85 21.43 -7.91
C GLN A 29 -8.85 20.37 -8.38
N GLN A 30 -8.91 19.99 -9.66
CA GLN A 30 -7.99 19.02 -10.24
C GLN A 30 -6.52 19.48 -10.18
N GLN A 31 -6.26 20.78 -10.37
CA GLN A 31 -4.91 21.34 -10.23
C GLN A 31 -4.38 21.18 -8.80
N LEU A 32 -5.17 21.55 -7.79
CA LEU A 32 -4.78 21.41 -6.38
C LEU A 32 -4.55 19.94 -5.99
N GLU A 33 -5.41 19.03 -6.45
CA GLU A 33 -5.26 17.59 -6.20
C GLU A 33 -3.98 17.04 -6.86
N SER A 34 -3.69 17.47 -8.09
CA SER A 34 -2.47 17.08 -8.81
C SER A 34 -1.21 17.60 -8.13
N GLU A 35 -1.23 18.85 -7.64
CA GLU A 35 -0.12 19.44 -6.89
C GLU A 35 0.11 18.72 -5.55
N GLN A 36 -0.96 18.36 -4.82
CA GLN A 36 -0.84 17.53 -3.62
C GLN A 36 -0.20 16.18 -3.93
N PHE A 37 -0.65 15.51 -4.99
CA PHE A 37 -0.10 14.21 -5.37
C PHE A 37 1.40 14.30 -5.70
N LEU A 38 1.79 15.27 -6.54
CA LEU A 38 3.19 15.50 -6.91
C LEU A 38 4.07 15.82 -5.68
N PHE A 39 3.54 16.58 -4.72
CA PHE A 39 4.25 16.87 -3.48
C PHE A 39 4.53 15.60 -2.67
N PHE A 40 3.53 14.72 -2.52
CA PHE A 40 3.71 13.45 -1.81
C PHE A 40 4.67 12.50 -2.55
N GLU A 41 4.60 12.45 -3.88
CA GLU A 41 5.50 11.64 -4.69
C GLU A 41 6.96 12.08 -4.52
N ASP A 42 7.22 13.39 -4.54
CA ASP A 42 8.56 13.95 -4.31
C ASP A 42 9.08 13.65 -2.90
N GLN A 43 8.22 13.76 -1.88
CA GLN A 43 8.59 13.38 -0.51
C GLN A 43 8.95 11.90 -0.40
N LEU A 44 8.15 11.02 -1.00
CA LEU A 44 8.39 9.58 -0.97
C LEU A 44 9.71 9.22 -1.68
N LYS A 45 9.98 9.83 -2.83
CA LYS A 45 11.23 9.64 -3.58
C LYS A 45 12.45 10.10 -2.79
N LYS A 46 12.36 11.24 -2.11
CA LYS A 46 13.42 11.74 -1.20
C LYS A 46 13.67 10.78 -0.04
N GLN A 47 12.61 10.23 0.55
CA GLN A 47 12.73 9.23 1.62
C GLN A 47 13.41 7.95 1.12
N GLU A 48 13.06 7.48 -0.08
CA GLU A 48 13.68 6.29 -0.67
C GLU A 48 15.17 6.50 -0.97
N LEU A 49 15.55 7.67 -1.50
CA LEU A 49 16.96 8.06 -1.69
C LEU A 49 17.73 8.10 -0.36
N ALA A 50 17.16 8.71 0.67
CA ALA A 50 17.78 8.76 2.00
C ALA A 50 17.97 7.35 2.59
N ARG A 51 16.96 6.48 2.44
CA ARG A 51 17.03 5.08 2.88
C ARG A 51 18.07 4.27 2.09
N GLY A 52 18.19 4.52 0.79
CA GLY A 52 19.18 3.89 -0.09
C GLY A 52 20.62 4.29 0.24
N GLN A 53 20.87 5.56 0.54
CA GLN A 53 22.19 6.05 0.95
C GLN A 53 22.64 5.43 2.28
N MET A 54 21.74 5.32 3.26
CA MET A 54 22.05 4.65 4.54
C MET A 54 22.35 3.15 4.37
N ARG A 55 21.82 2.51 3.33
CA ARG A 55 22.12 1.10 2.99
C ARG A 55 23.36 0.92 2.12
N GLY A 56 23.84 1.98 1.47
CA GLY A 56 25.04 2.00 0.63
C GLY A 56 26.30 2.46 1.36
N GLN A 57 26.20 2.89 2.62
CA GLN A 57 27.33 3.31 3.45
C GLN A 57 27.89 2.20 4.37
N ASP A 58 27.50 0.95 4.17
CA ASP A 58 28.27 -0.20 4.66
C ASP A 58 29.34 -0.55 3.60
N SER A 59 30.58 -0.14 3.89
CA SER A 59 31.84 -0.28 3.13
C SER A 59 32.19 0.92 2.21
N PRO A 60 33.19 1.72 2.63
CA PRO A 60 34.57 1.33 2.40
C PRO A 60 35.41 1.43 3.69
N VAL A 61 35.73 0.28 4.30
CA VAL A 61 36.81 0.20 5.27
C VAL A 61 38.06 -0.24 4.52
N LEU A 62 38.90 0.74 4.18
CA LEU A 62 40.32 0.52 4.00
C LEU A 62 41.00 0.85 5.34
N SER A 63 41.41 -0.16 6.09
CA SER A 63 42.71 -0.15 6.80
C SER A 63 43.04 -1.54 7.35
N GLU A 64 44.34 -1.75 7.46
CA GLU A 64 45.11 -2.97 7.66
C GLU A 64 44.81 -3.82 8.90
N GLN A 65 44.95 -5.13 8.71
CA GLN A 65 45.72 -6.06 9.56
C GLN A 65 45.37 -6.16 11.05
N THR A 66 44.65 -7.22 11.45
CA THR A 66 45.09 -8.06 12.58
C THR A 66 44.38 -9.43 12.59
N ASP A 67 45.14 -10.44 13.00
CA ASP A 67 44.82 -11.86 13.10
C ASP A 67 43.53 -12.19 13.87
N GLY A 68 42.90 -13.30 13.45
CA GLY A 68 42.32 -14.23 14.41
C GLY A 68 40.81 -14.50 14.30
N SER A 69 40.50 -15.63 13.66
CA SER A 69 39.47 -16.59 14.08
C SER A 69 37.98 -16.27 13.85
N GLY A 70 37.29 -17.19 13.17
CA GLY A 70 35.90 -17.55 13.49
C GLY A 70 34.81 -17.27 12.44
N LEU A 71 34.74 -18.13 11.42
CA LEU A 71 33.52 -18.57 10.69
C LEU A 71 32.59 -17.51 10.04
N SER A 72 32.69 -17.40 8.72
CA SER A 72 31.71 -16.73 7.85
C SER A 72 30.84 -17.78 7.14
N CYS A 73 29.52 -17.69 7.32
CA CYS A 73 28.54 -18.53 6.61
C CYS A 73 27.75 -17.68 5.61
N PHE A 74 28.24 -17.59 4.38
CA PHE A 74 27.43 -17.19 3.22
C PHE A 74 27.66 -18.19 2.09
N SER A 75 26.64 -18.97 1.77
CA SER A 75 26.65 -19.92 0.65
C SER A 75 26.28 -19.19 -0.64
N THR A 76 27.24 -19.09 -1.56
CA THR A 76 27.05 -18.69 -2.96
C THR A 76 26.69 -19.92 -3.79
N HIS A 77 25.42 -20.06 -4.17
CA HIS A 77 25.06 -21.04 -5.19
C HIS A 77 25.42 -20.51 -6.59
N GLN A 78 26.38 -21.22 -7.20
CA GLN A 78 26.96 -20.97 -8.50
C GLN A 78 25.93 -21.15 -9.63
N ASN A 79 25.98 -20.21 -10.58
CA ASN A 79 25.53 -20.37 -11.95
C ASN A 79 26.42 -21.40 -12.67
N ASN A 80 25.83 -22.27 -13.49
CA ASN A 80 26.56 -22.86 -14.61
C ASN A 80 25.65 -23.00 -15.85
N SER A 81 25.91 -22.08 -16.80
CA SER A 81 26.00 -22.24 -18.25
C SER A 81 25.36 -23.48 -18.90
N LEU A 82 24.53 -23.26 -19.94
CA LEU A 82 24.81 -23.73 -21.31
C LEU A 82 23.86 -23.05 -22.32
N ARG A 83 24.38 -22.90 -23.54
CA ARG A 83 24.10 -21.87 -24.54
C ARG A 83 23.36 -22.45 -25.76
N ASN A 84 22.67 -21.55 -26.49
CA ASN A 84 22.32 -21.55 -27.92
C ASN A 84 21.21 -22.50 -28.45
N VAL A 85 20.25 -21.97 -29.24
CA VAL A 85 20.25 -21.92 -30.74
C VAL A 85 18.85 -21.51 -31.27
N PHE A 86 18.78 -20.30 -31.85
CA PHE A 86 18.10 -19.80 -33.07
C PHE A 86 16.63 -20.13 -33.50
N ALA A 87 15.98 -19.03 -33.95
CA ALA A 87 14.98 -18.84 -35.04
C ALA A 87 13.56 -19.46 -34.88
N ASP A 88 12.44 -18.87 -35.31
CA ASP A 88 12.13 -17.91 -36.38
C ASP A 88 10.77 -17.19 -36.11
N GLN A 89 10.41 -16.20 -36.93
CA GLN A 89 9.43 -15.12 -36.73
C GLN A 89 7.93 -15.47 -37.11
N PRO A 90 7.02 -14.51 -37.44
CA PRO A 90 5.80 -14.06 -36.72
C PRO A 90 4.45 -14.50 -37.36
N HIS A 91 3.29 -14.17 -36.76
CA HIS A 91 2.06 -13.83 -37.53
C HIS A 91 1.03 -13.00 -36.74
N LYS A 92 0.35 -12.11 -37.48
CA LYS A 92 -0.57 -11.02 -37.09
C LYS A 92 -2.02 -11.48 -36.83
N SER A 93 -2.81 -10.73 -36.05
CA SER A 93 -4.11 -10.11 -36.49
C SER A 93 -4.88 -9.44 -35.33
N ASP A 94 -5.50 -8.30 -35.66
CA ASP A 94 -6.28 -7.39 -34.83
C ASP A 94 -7.69 -7.89 -34.47
N GLY A 95 -8.30 -7.36 -33.39
CA GLY A 95 -9.77 -7.27 -33.29
C GLY A 95 -10.41 -7.33 -31.90
N ASN A 96 -10.66 -6.15 -31.32
CA ASN A 96 -11.88 -5.70 -30.59
C ASN A 96 -12.48 -6.45 -29.36
N ASP A 97 -13.04 -5.62 -28.46
CA ASP A 97 -13.98 -5.87 -27.35
C ASP A 97 -13.42 -6.21 -25.95
N PHE A 98 -13.40 -5.16 -25.12
CA PHE A 98 -13.20 -5.19 -23.67
C PHE A 98 -14.35 -5.93 -22.99
N ALA A 99 -14.11 -7.18 -22.58
CA ALA A 99 -14.99 -7.96 -21.73
C ALA A 99 -14.93 -7.45 -20.29
N ASP A 100 -15.92 -6.66 -19.90
CA ASP A 100 -16.17 -6.19 -18.54
C ASP A 100 -17.04 -7.19 -17.77
N HIS A 101 -16.54 -8.40 -17.49
CA HIS A 101 -17.23 -9.36 -16.61
C HIS A 101 -16.24 -10.26 -15.85
N SER A 102 -15.97 -9.91 -14.59
CA SER A 102 -15.33 -10.86 -13.66
C SER A 102 -16.32 -12.01 -13.36
N PRO A 103 -15.91 -13.28 -13.42
CA PRO A 103 -16.81 -14.40 -13.17
C PRO A 103 -17.32 -14.41 -11.71
N PRO A 104 -18.57 -14.83 -11.45
CA PRO A 104 -19.14 -14.87 -10.11
C PRO A 104 -18.37 -15.88 -9.24
N VAL A 105 -17.68 -15.37 -8.20
CA VAL A 105 -16.93 -16.19 -7.26
C VAL A 105 -17.90 -16.92 -6.33
N ASN A 106 -18.14 -18.21 -6.58
CA ASN A 106 -18.91 -19.07 -5.70
C ASN A 106 -18.13 -19.34 -4.39
N ARG A 107 -18.54 -18.71 -3.29
CA ARG A 107 -17.92 -18.87 -1.97
C ARG A 107 -18.36 -20.14 -1.23
N ALA A 108 -19.25 -20.96 -1.80
CA ALA A 108 -19.76 -22.18 -1.16
C ALA A 108 -18.68 -23.26 -0.95
N LEU A 109 -17.55 -23.15 -1.65
CA LEU A 109 -16.42 -24.07 -1.52
C LEU A 109 -15.28 -23.52 -0.65
N LYS A 110 -15.49 -22.37 0.03
CA LYS A 110 -14.55 -21.98 1.08
C LYS A 110 -14.73 -22.97 2.24
N PRO A 111 -13.70 -23.75 2.62
CA PRO A 111 -13.81 -24.56 3.82
C PRO A 111 -14.06 -23.58 4.97
N VAL A 112 -15.26 -23.65 5.55
CA VAL A 112 -15.50 -23.19 6.92
C VAL A 112 -14.42 -23.89 7.72
N ALA A 113 -13.56 -23.13 8.38
CA ALA A 113 -12.51 -23.70 9.21
C ALA A 113 -13.19 -24.52 10.31
N THR A 114 -13.33 -25.82 10.06
CA THR A 114 -13.81 -26.82 11.00
C THR A 114 -12.69 -27.04 12.01
N LEU A 115 -12.50 -26.08 12.91
CA LEU A 115 -11.61 -26.21 14.05
C LEU A 115 -12.47 -26.42 15.29
N SER A 116 -12.76 -27.71 15.48
CA SER A 116 -12.86 -28.43 16.75
C SER A 116 -13.00 -27.57 18.02
N ALA A 117 -14.21 -27.60 18.58
CA ALA A 117 -14.45 -27.91 19.98
C ALA A 117 -13.39 -27.42 21.00
N VAL A 118 -13.41 -26.12 21.30
CA VAL A 118 -13.26 -25.70 22.70
C VAL A 118 -14.58 -25.04 23.07
N GLN A 119 -15.49 -25.88 23.57
CA GLN A 119 -16.69 -25.43 24.23
C GLN A 119 -16.29 -24.52 25.41
N ASN A 120 -17.15 -23.54 25.69
CA ASN A 120 -17.17 -22.71 26.90
C ASN A 120 -16.47 -21.33 26.82
N LEU A 121 -16.84 -20.50 25.86
CA LEU A 121 -17.24 -19.09 26.05
C LEU A 121 -17.45 -18.46 24.67
N VAL A 122 -18.65 -18.61 24.13
CA VAL A 122 -19.06 -17.82 22.98
C VAL A 122 -19.87 -16.66 23.54
N VAL A 123 -19.28 -15.47 23.54
CA VAL A 123 -20.02 -14.23 23.81
C VAL A 123 -20.40 -13.66 22.46
N GLU A 124 -21.69 -13.47 22.22
CA GLU A 124 -22.21 -12.85 20.98
C GLU A 124 -21.77 -13.54 19.66
N GLY A 125 -21.52 -14.85 19.69
CA GLY A 125 -21.07 -15.59 18.49
C GLY A 125 -19.57 -15.51 18.20
N LEU A 126 -18.79 -14.82 19.05
CA LEU A 126 -17.33 -14.71 18.93
C LEU A 126 -16.60 -15.76 19.78
N ARG A 127 -15.45 -16.23 19.28
CA ARG A 127 -14.56 -17.10 20.06
C ARG A 127 -13.94 -16.33 21.23
N CYS A 128 -13.82 -16.99 22.38
CA CYS A 128 -13.14 -16.41 23.55
C CYS A 128 -11.65 -16.14 23.25
N VAL A 129 -11.16 -14.99 23.71
CA VAL A 129 -9.74 -14.66 23.75
C VAL A 129 -9.36 -14.40 25.20
N VAL A 130 -8.37 -15.13 25.70
CA VAL A 130 -7.84 -14.93 27.06
C VAL A 130 -6.60 -14.05 26.97
N LEU A 131 -6.61 -12.94 27.71
CA LEU A 131 -5.47 -12.03 27.83
C LEU A 131 -4.84 -12.17 29.22
N SER A 132 -3.51 -12.12 29.30
CA SER A 132 -2.80 -12.07 30.58
C SER A 132 -3.16 -10.77 31.31
N ARG A 133 -3.51 -10.87 32.60
CA ARG A 133 -3.97 -9.72 33.41
C ARG A 133 -2.90 -8.61 33.53
N ASP A 134 -1.64 -8.98 33.42
CA ASP A 134 -0.48 -8.09 33.53
C ASP A 134 0.05 -7.58 32.18
N LEU A 135 -0.61 -7.93 31.06
CA LEU A 135 -0.18 -7.57 29.72
C LEU A 135 0.02 -6.06 29.55
N CYS A 136 -0.97 -5.26 29.94
CA CYS A 136 -0.90 -3.80 29.82
C CYS A 136 0.21 -3.21 30.69
N HIS A 137 0.36 -3.69 31.92
CA HIS A 137 1.41 -3.21 32.83
C HIS A 137 2.81 -3.48 32.26
N LYS A 138 3.06 -4.72 31.80
CA LYS A 138 4.34 -5.09 31.18
C LYS A 138 4.60 -4.31 29.89
N PHE A 139 3.57 -4.10 29.08
CA PHE A 139 3.68 -3.31 27.86
C PHE A 139 4.07 -1.86 28.17
N LEU A 140 3.41 -1.22 29.15
CA LEU A 140 3.71 0.15 29.56
C LEU A 140 5.12 0.29 30.15
N LEU A 141 5.59 -0.70 30.92
CA LEU A 141 6.96 -0.72 31.44
C LEU A 141 7.99 -0.72 30.30
N LEU A 142 7.74 -1.49 29.24
CA LEU A 142 8.61 -1.51 28.05
C LEU A 142 8.49 -0.23 27.20
N ALA A 143 7.31 0.38 27.17
CA ALA A 143 7.02 1.58 26.40
C ALA A 143 7.30 2.89 27.18
N GLU A 144 7.81 2.83 28.42
CA GLU A 144 7.93 3.98 29.33
C GLU A 144 8.70 5.13 28.69
N SER A 145 9.88 4.84 28.12
CA SER A 145 10.72 5.85 27.46
C SER A 145 10.02 6.59 26.33
N ASN A 146 9.14 5.91 25.57
CA ASN A 146 8.36 6.56 24.53
C ASN A 146 7.18 7.33 25.11
N THR A 147 6.52 6.78 26.13
CA THR A 147 5.39 7.39 26.83
C THR A 147 5.76 8.73 27.46
N VAL A 148 6.93 8.83 28.11
CA VAL A 148 7.41 10.10 28.70
C VAL A 148 7.71 11.16 27.65
N ARG A 149 7.98 10.77 26.41
CA ARG A 149 8.20 11.68 25.27
C ARG A 149 6.92 11.96 24.48
N GLY A 150 5.78 11.39 24.87
CA GLY A 150 4.53 11.49 24.11
C GLY A 150 4.58 10.80 22.75
N ILE A 151 5.43 9.77 22.61
CA ILE A 151 5.57 8.99 21.37
C ILE A 151 4.82 7.67 21.51
N GLU A 152 3.98 7.37 20.52
CA GLU A 152 3.22 6.13 20.49
C GLU A 152 4.14 4.90 20.35
N THR A 153 3.71 3.80 20.96
CA THR A 153 4.36 2.49 20.83
C THR A 153 3.28 1.48 20.51
N CYS A 154 3.52 0.61 19.52
CA CYS A 154 2.60 -0.46 19.15
C CYS A 154 3.17 -1.84 19.51
N GLY A 155 2.29 -2.82 19.71
CA GLY A 155 2.65 -4.21 19.98
C GLY A 155 1.75 -5.17 19.23
N ILE A 156 2.28 -6.34 18.88
CA ILE A 156 1.52 -7.40 18.19
C ILE A 156 1.11 -8.46 19.21
N LEU A 157 -0.18 -8.81 19.23
CA LEU A 157 -0.69 -9.91 20.04
C LEU A 157 -0.63 -11.21 19.26
N CYS A 158 0.24 -12.12 19.72
CA CYS A 158 0.37 -13.47 19.18
C CYS A 158 -0.18 -14.48 20.18
N GLY A 159 -0.74 -15.59 19.68
CA GLY A 159 -1.33 -16.62 20.53
C GLY A 159 -1.47 -17.96 19.83
N LYS A 160 -2.19 -18.88 20.47
CA LYS A 160 -2.53 -20.19 19.96
C LYS A 160 -4.05 -20.37 19.98
N LEU A 161 -4.54 -21.25 19.10
CA LEU A 161 -5.94 -21.65 19.03
C LEU A 161 -6.13 -23.02 19.70
#